data_AF-V6TD04-F1
#
_entry.id   AF-V6TD04-F1
#
_cell.length_a   1.000
_cell.length_b   1.000
_cell.length_c   1.000
_cell.angle_alpha   90.00
_cell.angle_beta   90.00
_cell.angle_gamma   90.00
#
_symmetry.space_group_name_H-M   'P 1'
#
loop_
_entity.id
_entity.type
_entity.pdbx_description
1 polymer ?
#
loop_
_entity_poly.entity_id
_entity_poly.type
_entity_poly.pdbx_seq_one_letter_code
_entity_poly.pdbx_strand_id
1 'polypeptide(L)'
;VVDCDDLPLNISREMLQKNRIVNTIRKNLINKALKLFKDLEDDKDKYETFLKQFGKSIKLGIHEDSENRGKLAKLLRYYSTKSKDKRTSLDDYVTRMPENQKSIYYITGDSLENLKESPFLERFNKKGIEVLLMDEAIDEYMTSSLKEFEGKQLKCITKDGIDLELTEDEKKEQEEKKERFAKLCKYMKEVLGDKVEGVRVGCDRLVDTPCILVTAEWGWTATMSKIMKHQALRDDTLGSVMAGKKTLELNPDSSIIQNLASKLDDDAENLYVKDITTLLFETALIQSGFDIEDTATFAKRIHAMVRVSLGDDTAAAPASDLPALEECHDEEDVDEVD
;
A
#
# COMPACT_ATOMS: atom_id res chain seq x y z
N VAL A 1 23.40 -4.18 -35.79
CA VAL A 1 24.80 -4.52 -36.12
C VAL A 1 25.64 -3.29 -35.80
N VAL A 2 26.79 -3.47 -35.14
CA VAL A 2 27.73 -2.38 -34.82
C VAL A 2 29.01 -2.67 -35.58
N ASP A 3 29.38 -1.78 -36.48
CA ASP A 3 30.62 -1.83 -37.25
C ASP A 3 31.48 -0.63 -36.84
N CYS A 4 32.76 -0.87 -36.53
CA CYS A 4 33.63 0.15 -35.92
C CYS A 4 35.08 -0.02 -36.36
N ASP A 5 35.54 0.96 -37.15
CA ASP A 5 36.90 0.99 -37.71
C ASP A 5 37.99 1.33 -36.66
N ASP A 6 37.61 2.00 -35.57
CA ASP A 6 38.53 2.48 -34.53
C ASP A 6 38.92 1.40 -33.51
N LEU A 7 38.36 0.20 -33.60
CA LEU A 7 38.71 -0.91 -32.70
C LEU A 7 39.96 -1.64 -33.21
N PRO A 8 40.99 -1.85 -32.35
CA PRO A 8 42.16 -2.61 -32.76
C PRO A 8 41.78 -4.05 -33.10
N LEU A 9 42.03 -4.46 -34.34
CA LEU A 9 41.69 -5.78 -34.88
C LEU A 9 42.38 -6.94 -34.13
N ASN A 10 43.54 -6.69 -33.52
CA ASN A 10 44.36 -7.66 -32.81
C ASN A 10 44.32 -7.42 -31.29
N ILE A 11 43.15 -7.53 -30.68
CA ILE A 11 42.96 -7.37 -29.23
C ILE A 11 42.32 -8.62 -28.63
N SER A 12 42.74 -9.00 -27.42
CA SER A 12 42.11 -10.10 -26.70
C SER A 12 40.69 -9.71 -26.28
N ARG A 13 39.80 -10.71 -26.13
CA ARG A 13 38.43 -10.48 -25.65
C ARG A 13 38.38 -9.75 -24.30
N GLU A 14 39.35 -10.01 -23.44
CA GLU A 14 39.45 -9.39 -22.12
C GLU A 14 39.89 -7.91 -22.21
N MET A 15 40.86 -7.59 -23.07
CA MET A 15 41.27 -6.20 -23.30
C MET A 15 40.20 -5.38 -24.03
N LEU A 16 39.40 -6.02 -24.90
CA LEU A 16 38.27 -5.38 -25.58
C LEU A 16 37.18 -4.94 -24.58
N GLN A 17 36.86 -5.76 -23.58
CA GLN A 17 35.85 -5.43 -22.56
C GLN A 17 36.24 -4.23 -21.69
N LYS A 18 37.54 -3.99 -21.49
CA LYS A 18 38.08 -2.85 -20.72
C LYS A 18 38.37 -1.62 -21.59
N ASN A 19 38.10 -1.69 -22.90
CA ASN A 19 38.44 -0.63 -23.84
C ASN A 19 37.49 0.58 -23.70
N ARG A 20 38.07 1.79 -23.65
CA ARG A 20 37.31 3.06 -23.57
C ARG A 20 36.40 3.27 -24.78
N ILE A 21 36.81 2.82 -25.97
CA ILE A 21 36.02 2.93 -27.21
C ILE A 21 34.71 2.13 -27.08
N VAL A 22 34.77 0.91 -26.53
CA VAL A 22 33.58 0.07 -26.30
C VAL A 22 32.61 0.75 -25.33
N ASN A 23 33.12 1.42 -24.30
CA ASN A 23 32.29 2.20 -23.39
C ASN A 23 31.58 3.38 -24.10
N THR A 24 32.28 4.09 -24.99
CA THR A 24 31.68 5.17 -25.79
C THR A 24 30.62 4.64 -26.75
N ILE A 25 30.90 3.53 -27.45
CA ILE A 25 29.93 2.84 -28.32
C ILE A 25 28.68 2.48 -27.52
N ARG A 26 28.84 1.86 -26.35
CA ARG A 26 27.72 1.51 -25.46
C ARG A 26 26.86 2.72 -25.11
N LYS A 27 27.46 3.83 -24.67
CA LYS A 27 26.71 5.07 -24.34
C LYS A 27 25.94 5.62 -25.55
N ASN A 28 26.56 5.62 -26.73
CA ASN A 28 25.91 6.08 -27.95
C ASN A 28 24.74 5.19 -28.37
N LEU A 29 24.88 3.87 -28.27
CA LEU A 29 23.81 2.92 -28.56
C LEU A 29 22.63 3.11 -27.60
N ILE A 30 22.90 3.26 -26.30
CA ILE A 30 21.84 3.52 -25.32
C ILE A 30 21.10 4.83 -25.66
N ASN A 31 21.82 5.92 -25.94
CA ASN A 31 21.19 7.19 -26.30
C ASN A 31 20.35 7.09 -27.59
N LYS A 32 20.82 6.35 -28.61
CA LYS A 32 20.06 6.11 -29.84
C LYS A 32 18.83 5.22 -29.61
N ALA A 33 18.95 4.19 -28.77
CA ALA A 33 17.84 3.32 -28.39
C ALA A 33 16.77 4.09 -27.60
N LEU A 34 17.16 4.91 -26.62
CA LEU A 34 16.24 5.76 -25.86
C LEU A 34 15.51 6.76 -26.78
N LYS A 35 16.22 7.32 -27.76
CA LYS A 35 15.58 8.18 -28.77
C LYS A 35 14.55 7.39 -29.57
N LEU A 36 14.90 6.21 -30.07
CA LEU A 36 13.98 5.35 -30.81
C LEU A 36 12.74 5.01 -29.97
N PHE A 37 12.92 4.65 -28.69
CA PHE A 37 11.80 4.34 -27.80
C PHE A 37 10.87 5.55 -27.59
N LYS A 38 11.44 6.75 -27.54
CA LYS A 38 10.66 7.98 -27.48
C LYS A 38 9.91 8.26 -28.79
N ASP A 39 10.56 8.08 -29.93
CA ASP A 39 9.94 8.26 -31.24
C ASP A 39 8.79 7.26 -31.48
N LEU A 40 8.76 6.10 -30.79
CA LEU A 40 7.64 5.18 -30.83
C LEU A 40 6.36 5.74 -30.18
N GLU A 41 6.44 6.77 -29.34
CA GLU A 41 5.28 7.37 -28.67
C GLU A 41 4.29 8.02 -29.67
N ASP A 42 4.78 8.40 -30.85
CA ASP A 42 3.98 8.99 -31.93
C ASP A 42 2.94 8.00 -32.49
N ASP A 43 3.15 6.69 -32.31
CA ASP A 43 2.25 5.62 -32.72
C ASP A 43 1.79 4.81 -31.49
N LYS A 44 0.59 5.12 -31.01
CA LYS A 44 0.04 4.57 -29.77
C LYS A 44 -0.02 3.04 -29.77
N ASP A 45 -0.36 2.42 -30.90
CA ASP A 45 -0.53 0.97 -30.99
C ASP A 45 0.83 0.26 -30.95
N LYS A 46 1.83 0.84 -31.64
CA LYS A 46 3.22 0.36 -31.55
C LYS A 46 3.79 0.55 -30.16
N TYR A 47 3.51 1.70 -29.52
CA TYR A 47 4.02 1.98 -28.20
C TYR A 47 3.42 1.04 -27.14
N GLU A 48 2.12 0.76 -27.21
CA GLU A 48 1.49 -0.21 -26.31
C GLU A 48 2.08 -1.61 -26.51
N THR A 49 2.31 -2.01 -27.76
CA THR A 49 3.00 -3.28 -28.07
C THR A 49 4.42 -3.31 -27.50
N PHE A 50 5.15 -2.21 -27.64
CA PHE A 50 6.49 -2.05 -27.08
C PHE A 50 6.49 -2.18 -25.55
N LEU A 51 5.59 -1.49 -24.85
CA LEU A 51 5.48 -1.57 -23.39
C LEU A 51 5.07 -2.96 -22.91
N LYS A 52 4.15 -3.62 -23.62
CA LYS A 52 3.74 -4.99 -23.30
C LYS A 52 4.91 -5.98 -23.34
N GLN A 53 5.84 -5.80 -24.29
CA GLN A 53 6.98 -6.71 -24.47
C GLN A 53 8.21 -6.30 -23.65
N PHE A 54 8.49 -5.00 -23.54
CA PHE A 54 9.75 -4.46 -23.01
C PHE A 54 9.58 -3.56 -21.78
N GLY A 55 8.36 -3.32 -21.30
CA GLY A 55 8.10 -2.47 -20.14
C GLY A 55 8.85 -2.93 -18.89
N LYS A 56 8.91 -4.24 -18.64
CA LYS A 56 9.71 -4.82 -17.55
C LYS A 56 11.19 -4.51 -17.66
N SER A 57 11.74 -4.53 -18.87
CA SER A 57 13.15 -4.17 -19.13
C SER A 57 13.42 -2.69 -18.88
N ILE A 58 12.47 -1.81 -19.19
CA ILE A 58 12.56 -0.38 -18.87
C ILE A 58 12.59 -0.18 -17.35
N LYS A 59 11.67 -0.83 -16.63
CA LYS A 59 11.57 -0.77 -15.15
C LYS A 59 12.84 -1.31 -14.48
N LEU A 60 13.41 -2.40 -14.99
CA LEU A 60 14.72 -2.90 -14.54
C LEU A 60 15.85 -1.90 -14.87
N GLY A 61 15.84 -1.31 -16.06
CA GLY A 61 16.79 -0.27 -16.44
C GLY A 61 16.75 0.93 -15.50
N ILE A 62 15.56 1.32 -15.00
CA ILE A 62 15.43 2.36 -13.97
C ILE A 62 16.07 1.92 -12.65
N HIS A 63 15.94 0.65 -12.28
CA HIS A 63 16.59 0.12 -11.09
C HIS A 63 18.12 0.16 -11.20
N GLU A 64 18.68 -0.26 -12.33
CA GLU A 64 20.13 -0.48 -12.53
C GLU A 64 20.91 0.73 -13.10
N ASP A 65 20.35 1.42 -14.10
CA ASP A 65 21.05 2.50 -14.84
C ASP A 65 20.71 3.87 -14.25
N SER A 66 21.52 4.30 -13.27
CA SER A 66 21.38 5.62 -12.65
C SER A 66 21.65 6.79 -13.60
N GLU A 67 22.47 6.62 -14.64
CA GLU A 67 22.83 7.66 -15.60
C GLU A 67 21.64 7.99 -16.52
N ASN A 68 20.86 6.98 -16.91
CA ASN A 68 19.71 7.14 -17.81
C ASN A 68 18.34 7.06 -17.14
N ARG A 69 18.29 6.87 -15.81
CA ARG A 69 17.06 6.73 -15.01
C ARG A 69 15.99 7.76 -15.36
N GLY A 70 16.34 9.05 -15.41
CA GLY A 70 15.38 10.12 -15.71
C GLY A 70 14.79 10.02 -17.12
N LYS A 71 15.59 9.58 -18.11
CA LYS A 71 15.10 9.36 -19.49
C LYS A 71 14.18 8.15 -19.58
N LEU A 72 14.54 7.06 -18.88
CA LEU A 72 13.73 5.84 -18.83
C LEU A 72 12.40 6.08 -18.11
N ALA A 73 12.38 6.89 -17.04
CA ALA A 73 11.16 7.22 -16.30
C ALA A 73 10.09 7.88 -17.19
N LYS A 74 10.49 8.68 -18.19
CA LYS A 74 9.57 9.31 -19.16
C LYS A 74 8.88 8.30 -20.08
N LEU A 75 9.46 7.12 -20.26
CA LEU A 75 8.87 6.05 -21.08
C LEU A 75 7.83 5.22 -20.30
N LEU A 76 7.68 5.43 -19.00
CA LEU A 76 6.74 4.66 -18.20
C LEU A 76 5.30 5.06 -18.50
N ARG A 77 4.40 4.08 -18.48
CA ARG A 77 2.95 4.28 -18.55
C ARG A 77 2.27 3.39 -17.50
N TYR A 78 1.35 3.98 -16.73
CA TYR A 78 0.60 3.30 -15.67
C TYR A 78 -0.88 3.61 -15.77
N TYR A 79 -1.71 2.73 -15.22
CA TYR A 79 -3.08 3.12 -14.89
C TYR A 79 -3.07 4.09 -13.71
N SER A 80 -4.10 4.92 -13.61
CA SER A 80 -4.30 5.81 -12.47
C SER A 80 -5.78 5.92 -12.12
N THR A 81 -6.07 6.43 -10.92
CA THR A 81 -7.46 6.69 -10.49
C THR A 81 -8.21 7.68 -11.40
N LYS A 82 -7.51 8.51 -12.17
CA LYS A 82 -8.10 9.44 -13.15
C LYS A 82 -8.04 8.97 -14.60
N SER A 83 -7.16 8.01 -14.93
CA SER A 83 -6.94 7.59 -16.31
C SER A 83 -7.90 6.48 -16.80
N LYS A 84 -8.78 5.97 -15.92
CA LYS A 84 -9.77 4.92 -16.20
C LYS A 84 -9.12 3.68 -16.83
N ASP A 85 -9.34 3.45 -18.12
CA ASP A 85 -8.89 2.27 -18.87
C ASP A 85 -7.68 2.55 -19.77
N LYS A 86 -7.11 3.76 -19.69
CA LYS A 86 -5.93 4.14 -20.45
C LYS A 86 -4.74 4.31 -19.53
N ARG A 87 -3.56 3.94 -20.00
CA ARG A 87 -2.32 4.24 -19.28
C ARG A 87 -1.91 5.69 -19.51
N THR A 88 -1.41 6.34 -18.47
CA THR A 88 -0.90 7.71 -18.45
C THR A 88 0.61 7.71 -18.24
N SER A 89 1.31 8.71 -18.78
CA SER A 89 2.71 8.96 -18.44
C SER A 89 2.86 9.67 -17.10
N LEU A 90 4.09 9.69 -16.57
CA LEU A 90 4.43 10.51 -15.39
C LEU A 90 4.37 12.01 -15.71
N ASP A 91 4.77 12.43 -16.91
CA ASP A 91 4.64 13.81 -17.36
C ASP A 91 3.16 14.24 -17.36
N ASP A 92 2.28 13.43 -17.93
CA ASP A 92 0.83 13.69 -17.95
C ASP A 92 0.25 13.74 -16.53
N TYR A 93 0.70 12.87 -15.62
CA TYR A 93 0.32 12.94 -14.21
C TYR A 93 0.72 14.30 -13.62
N VAL A 94 1.96 14.74 -13.85
CA VAL A 94 2.47 16.03 -13.33
C VAL A 94 1.64 17.20 -13.85
N THR A 95 1.19 17.18 -15.11
CA THR A 95 0.30 18.24 -15.64
C THR A 95 -1.07 18.31 -14.95
N ARG A 96 -1.53 17.22 -14.34
CA ARG A 96 -2.82 17.13 -13.64
C ARG A 96 -2.69 17.29 -12.11
N MET A 97 -1.48 17.52 -11.61
CA MET A 97 -1.25 17.78 -10.20
C MET A 97 -1.88 19.13 -9.82
N PRO A 98 -2.67 19.20 -8.74
CA PRO A 98 -3.05 20.46 -8.10
C PRO A 98 -1.81 21.28 -7.71
N GLU A 99 -1.96 22.60 -7.64
CA GLU A 99 -0.84 23.51 -7.35
C GLU A 99 -0.15 23.23 -6.01
N ASN A 100 -0.92 22.79 -5.02
CA ASN A 100 -0.45 22.43 -3.68
C ASN A 100 0.12 21.00 -3.59
N GLN A 101 0.00 20.18 -4.63
CA GLN A 101 0.53 18.81 -4.57
C GLN A 101 2.06 18.78 -4.79
N LYS A 102 2.80 18.29 -3.78
CA LYS A 102 4.27 18.17 -3.81
C LYS A 102 4.79 16.82 -4.28
N SER A 103 3.99 15.75 -4.13
CA SER A 103 4.42 14.37 -4.40
C SER A 103 3.55 13.68 -5.42
N ILE A 104 4.14 12.75 -6.17
CA ILE A 104 3.44 11.79 -7.02
C ILE A 104 3.05 10.60 -6.14
N TYR A 105 1.76 10.28 -6.07
CA TYR A 105 1.28 9.18 -5.24
C TYR A 105 1.08 7.92 -6.07
N TYR A 106 1.49 6.78 -5.52
CA TYR A 106 1.31 5.49 -6.17
C TYR A 106 0.95 4.40 -5.15
N ILE A 107 0.35 3.33 -5.66
CA ILE A 107 0.12 2.07 -4.95
C ILE A 107 0.65 0.91 -5.79
N THR A 108 1.24 -0.08 -5.13
CA THR A 108 1.79 -1.29 -5.74
C THR A 108 0.97 -2.51 -5.33
N GLY A 109 0.75 -3.43 -6.26
CA GLY A 109 0.00 -4.66 -6.01
C GLY A 109 0.20 -5.70 -7.11
N ASP A 110 -0.47 -6.84 -6.98
CA ASP A 110 -0.40 -7.96 -7.92
C ASP A 110 -1.59 -8.03 -8.90
N SER A 111 -2.62 -7.20 -8.69
CA SER A 111 -3.80 -7.11 -9.55
C SER A 111 -4.29 -5.67 -9.63
N LEU A 112 -4.53 -5.20 -10.87
CA LEU A 112 -5.12 -3.89 -11.11
C LEU A 112 -6.53 -3.76 -10.49
N GLU A 113 -7.31 -4.84 -10.48
CA GLU A 113 -8.65 -4.86 -9.88
C GLU A 113 -8.56 -4.65 -8.36
N ASN A 114 -7.70 -5.42 -7.69
CA ASN A 114 -7.47 -5.28 -6.24
C ASN A 114 -6.94 -3.87 -5.88
N LEU A 115 -6.08 -3.31 -6.73
CA LEU A 115 -5.55 -1.96 -6.52
C LEU A 115 -6.66 -0.90 -6.60
N LYS A 116 -7.60 -1.04 -7.54
CA LYS A 116 -8.73 -0.10 -7.69
C LYS A 116 -9.70 -0.12 -6.50
N GLU A 117 -9.83 -1.28 -5.85
CA GLU A 117 -10.71 -1.47 -4.69
C GLU A 117 -9.99 -1.24 -3.35
N SER A 118 -8.73 -0.82 -3.38
CA SER A 118 -7.92 -0.68 -2.18
C SER A 118 -8.44 0.43 -1.25
N PRO A 119 -8.59 0.17 0.06
CA PRO A 119 -9.05 1.17 1.02
C PRO A 119 -8.07 2.35 1.17
N PHE A 120 -6.79 2.16 0.79
CA PHE A 120 -5.81 3.25 0.78
C PHE A 120 -6.17 4.37 -0.21
N LEU A 121 -7.06 4.12 -1.18
CA LEU A 121 -7.49 5.11 -2.17
C LEU A 121 -8.63 6.01 -1.68
N GLU A 122 -9.35 5.66 -0.61
CA GLU A 122 -10.59 6.33 -0.20
C GLU A 122 -10.44 7.85 -0.06
N ARG A 123 -9.50 8.30 0.80
CA ARG A 123 -9.30 9.75 1.00
C ARG A 123 -8.69 10.44 -0.21
N PHE A 124 -7.85 9.76 -0.97
CA PHE A 124 -7.30 10.30 -2.22
C PHE A 124 -8.40 10.57 -3.24
N ASN A 125 -9.32 9.63 -3.41
CA ASN A 125 -10.49 9.77 -4.27
C ASN A 125 -11.39 10.91 -3.76
N LYS A 126 -11.65 10.98 -2.45
CA LYS A 126 -12.45 12.06 -1.83
C LYS A 126 -11.84 13.45 -2.05
N LYS A 127 -10.51 13.58 -1.98
CA LYS A 127 -9.78 14.83 -2.25
C LYS A 127 -9.50 15.08 -3.74
N GLY A 128 -9.88 14.15 -4.63
CA GLY A 128 -9.61 14.24 -6.06
C GLY A 128 -8.11 14.21 -6.42
N ILE A 129 -7.29 13.60 -5.56
CA ILE A 129 -5.84 13.43 -5.77
C ILE A 129 -5.63 12.15 -6.59
N GLU A 130 -4.88 12.28 -7.69
CA GLU A 130 -4.59 11.15 -8.57
C GLU A 130 -3.60 10.19 -7.90
N VAL A 131 -3.80 8.88 -8.05
CA VAL A 131 -2.88 7.84 -7.59
C VAL A 131 -2.55 6.91 -8.77
N LEU A 132 -1.27 6.66 -9.00
CA LEU A 132 -0.79 5.68 -9.98
C LEU A 132 -0.96 4.25 -9.45
N LEU A 133 -1.50 3.36 -10.27
CA LEU A 133 -1.72 1.95 -9.97
C LEU A 133 -0.63 1.13 -10.66
N MET A 134 0.23 0.51 -9.86
CA MET A 134 1.38 -0.28 -10.29
C MET A 134 1.14 -1.76 -10.00
N ASP A 135 0.78 -2.53 -11.03
CA ASP A 135 0.28 -3.90 -10.93
C ASP A 135 1.34 -4.98 -11.23
N GLU A 136 2.63 -4.61 -11.34
CA GLU A 136 3.71 -5.57 -11.59
C GLU A 136 4.72 -5.62 -10.44
N ALA A 137 5.18 -6.83 -10.09
CA ALA A 137 6.17 -7.02 -9.02
C ALA A 137 7.49 -6.25 -9.22
N ILE A 138 7.89 -5.98 -10.47
CA ILE A 138 9.09 -5.18 -10.78
C ILE A 138 8.94 -3.71 -10.38
N ASP A 139 7.72 -3.20 -10.23
CA ASP A 139 7.44 -1.82 -9.83
C ASP A 139 7.98 -1.50 -8.44
N GLU A 140 7.91 -2.46 -7.52
CA GLU A 140 8.48 -2.36 -6.18
C GLU A 140 10.00 -2.10 -6.19
N TYR A 141 10.73 -2.79 -7.08
CA TYR A 141 12.17 -2.56 -7.24
C TYR A 141 12.44 -1.24 -7.96
N MET A 142 11.63 -0.91 -8.97
CA MET A 142 11.74 0.33 -9.72
C MET A 142 11.56 1.55 -8.82
N THR A 143 10.49 1.61 -8.02
CA THR A 143 10.18 2.73 -7.13
C THR A 143 11.17 2.86 -5.98
N SER A 144 11.84 1.78 -5.57
CA SER A 144 12.95 1.85 -4.61
C SER A 144 14.15 2.67 -5.14
N SER A 145 14.35 2.69 -6.46
CA SER A 145 15.41 3.45 -7.13
C SER A 145 14.94 4.80 -7.68
N LEU A 146 13.68 4.90 -8.13
CA LEU A 146 13.07 6.13 -8.64
C LEU A 146 12.44 6.94 -7.51
N LYS A 147 13.26 7.74 -6.81
CA LYS A 147 12.82 8.55 -5.66
C LYS A 147 12.06 9.82 -6.05
N GLU A 148 12.38 10.40 -7.20
CA GLU A 148 11.77 11.65 -7.68
C GLU A 148 11.64 11.66 -9.21
N PHE A 149 10.71 12.47 -9.70
CA PHE A 149 10.50 12.75 -11.12
C PHE A 149 10.17 14.24 -11.28
N GLU A 150 10.95 14.95 -12.11
CA GLU A 150 10.79 16.40 -12.35
C GLU A 150 10.69 17.23 -11.04
N GLY A 151 11.52 16.88 -10.05
CA GLY A 151 11.55 17.52 -8.73
C GLY A 151 10.40 17.15 -7.78
N LYS A 152 9.50 16.24 -8.18
CA LYS A 152 8.40 15.74 -7.35
C LYS A 152 8.77 14.37 -6.78
N GLN A 153 8.67 14.21 -5.46
CA GLN A 153 8.95 12.92 -4.80
C GLN A 153 7.87 11.89 -5.11
N LEU A 154 8.26 10.63 -5.29
CA LEU A 154 7.31 9.52 -5.41
C LEU A 154 7.02 8.94 -4.01
N LYS A 155 5.73 8.92 -3.62
CA LYS A 155 5.30 8.40 -2.31
C LYS A 155 4.30 7.26 -2.47
N CYS A 156 4.57 6.15 -1.79
CA CYS A 156 3.67 5.01 -1.73
C CYS A 156 2.55 5.28 -0.73
N ILE A 157 1.29 5.08 -1.13
CA ILE A 157 0.14 5.31 -0.26
C ILE A 157 -0.11 4.20 0.78
N THR A 158 0.66 3.12 0.75
CA THR A 158 0.60 2.08 1.81
C THR A 158 1.65 2.29 2.89
N LYS A 159 2.48 3.34 2.74
CA LYS A 159 3.58 3.68 3.65
C LYS A 159 3.30 4.92 4.48
N ASP A 160 4.00 5.06 5.59
CA ASP A 160 3.95 6.26 6.40
C ASP A 160 4.60 7.46 5.68
N GLY A 161 4.39 8.67 6.21
CA GLY A 161 5.02 9.90 5.70
C GLY A 161 4.27 10.54 4.53
N ILE A 162 2.98 10.27 4.38
CA ILE A 162 2.14 11.00 3.43
C ILE A 162 1.63 12.29 4.06
N ASP A 163 1.79 13.35 3.30
CA ASP A 163 1.26 14.67 3.61
C ASP A 163 0.28 15.02 2.50
N LEU A 164 -1.00 15.22 2.84
CA LEU A 164 -2.05 15.64 1.91
C LEU A 164 -2.32 17.15 1.99
N GLU A 165 -1.40 17.91 2.59
CA GLU A 165 -1.49 19.37 2.78
C GLU A 165 -2.84 19.80 3.35
N LEU A 166 -3.08 19.37 4.59
CA LEU A 166 -4.31 19.65 5.31
C LEU A 166 -4.47 21.14 5.61
N THR A 167 -5.72 21.62 5.59
CA THR A 167 -6.05 22.97 6.08
C THR A 167 -5.84 23.06 7.60
N GLU A 168 -5.73 24.27 8.14
CA GLU A 168 -5.59 24.45 9.60
C GLU A 168 -6.80 23.89 10.37
N ASP A 169 -8.01 24.00 9.80
CA ASP A 169 -9.22 23.42 10.39
C ASP A 169 -9.17 21.89 10.39
N GLU A 170 -8.74 21.27 9.28
CA GLU A 170 -8.54 19.81 9.19
C GLU A 170 -7.49 19.34 10.21
N LYS A 171 -6.38 20.07 10.38
CA LYS A 171 -5.35 19.74 11.38
C LYS A 171 -5.90 19.80 12.80
N LYS A 172 -6.71 20.81 13.12
CA LYS A 172 -7.33 20.94 14.43
C LYS A 172 -8.29 19.79 14.70
N GLU A 173 -9.14 19.44 13.74
CA GLU A 173 -10.06 18.30 13.83
C GLU A 173 -9.28 16.98 14.01
N GLN A 174 -8.14 16.82 13.33
CA GLN A 174 -7.28 15.65 13.53
C GLN A 174 -6.73 15.55 14.96
N GLU A 175 -6.27 16.65 15.56
CA GLU A 175 -5.77 16.64 16.95
C GLU A 175 -6.88 16.32 17.94
N GLU A 176 -8.08 16.90 17.79
CA GLU A 176 -9.24 16.58 18.63
C GLU A 176 -9.62 15.09 18.54
N LYS A 177 -9.60 14.51 17.33
CA LYS A 177 -9.85 13.08 17.12
C LYS A 177 -8.74 12.22 17.74
N LYS A 178 -7.46 12.61 17.63
CA LYS A 178 -6.35 11.89 18.27
C LYS A 178 -6.52 11.81 19.78
N GLU A 179 -6.89 12.92 20.42
CA GLU A 179 -7.15 12.96 21.86
C GLU A 179 -8.33 12.07 22.25
N ARG A 180 -9.46 12.19 21.54
CA ARG A 180 -10.68 11.41 21.80
C ARG A 180 -10.44 9.90 21.74
N PHE A 181 -9.65 9.43 20.78
CA PHE A 181 -9.40 8.00 20.57
C PHE A 181 -8.09 7.49 21.17
N ALA A 182 -7.35 8.32 21.93
CA ALA A 182 -6.06 7.96 22.53
C ALA A 182 -6.16 6.73 23.45
N LYS A 183 -7.23 6.66 24.28
CA LYS A 183 -7.48 5.53 25.19
C LYS A 183 -7.66 4.22 24.42
N LEU A 184 -8.47 4.24 23.36
CA LEU A 184 -8.69 3.08 22.48
C LEU A 184 -7.40 2.66 21.78
N CYS A 185 -6.64 3.60 21.22
CA CYS A 185 -5.38 3.29 20.55
C CYS A 185 -4.38 2.61 21.50
N LYS A 186 -4.26 3.10 22.74
CA LYS A 186 -3.41 2.49 23.76
C LYS A 186 -3.87 1.08 24.11
N TYR A 187 -5.17 0.88 24.34
CA TYR A 187 -5.73 -0.43 24.64
C TYR A 187 -5.50 -1.43 23.50
N MET A 188 -5.80 -1.05 22.26
CA MET A 188 -5.57 -1.91 21.09
C MET A 188 -4.09 -2.26 20.92
N LYS A 189 -3.18 -1.33 21.22
CA LYS A 189 -1.74 -1.60 21.22
C LYS A 189 -1.35 -2.63 22.29
N GLU A 190 -1.92 -2.56 23.49
CA GLU A 190 -1.70 -3.54 24.56
C GLU A 190 -2.22 -4.93 24.16
N VAL A 191 -3.41 -5.02 23.57
CA VAL A 191 -4.00 -6.28 23.07
C VAL A 191 -3.16 -6.90 21.94
N LEU A 192 -2.73 -6.10 20.98
CA LEU A 192 -1.98 -6.57 19.81
C LEU A 192 -0.50 -6.81 20.12
N GLY A 193 0.03 -6.23 21.20
CA GLY A 193 1.39 -6.43 21.67
C GLY A 193 2.44 -6.21 20.58
N ASP A 194 3.22 -7.25 20.28
CA ASP A 194 4.30 -7.21 19.30
C ASP A 194 3.87 -7.35 17.83
N LYS A 195 2.59 -7.64 17.56
CA LYS A 195 2.07 -7.78 16.19
C LYS A 195 2.06 -6.45 15.42
N VAL A 196 2.01 -5.32 16.12
CA VAL A 196 2.02 -3.97 15.56
C VAL A 196 3.13 -3.13 16.19
N GLU A 197 3.60 -2.11 15.49
CA GLU A 197 4.52 -1.10 16.04
C GLU A 197 3.76 -0.17 16.98
N GLY A 198 2.64 0.35 16.48
CA GLY A 198 1.74 1.26 17.18
C GLY A 198 0.32 1.18 16.63
N VAL A 199 -0.60 1.82 17.35
CA VAL A 199 -1.97 2.07 16.90
C VAL A 199 -2.18 3.58 16.94
N ARG A 200 -2.74 4.15 15.87
CA ARG A 200 -3.01 5.60 15.77
C ARG A 200 -4.29 5.87 15.00
N VAL A 201 -4.76 7.11 15.07
CA VAL A 201 -5.89 7.57 14.26
C VAL A 201 -5.40 7.86 12.84
N GLY A 202 -6.03 7.21 11.84
CA GLY A 202 -5.72 7.27 10.41
C GLY A 202 -6.50 8.34 9.68
N CYS A 203 -6.26 9.61 10.00
CA CYS A 203 -7.00 10.72 9.38
C CYS A 203 -6.52 11.08 7.96
N ASP A 204 -5.47 10.44 7.44
CA ASP A 204 -4.87 10.80 6.14
C ASP A 204 -5.33 9.90 5.00
N ARG A 205 -6.00 8.78 5.30
CA ARG A 205 -6.25 7.71 4.31
C ARG A 205 -7.67 7.19 4.30
N LEU A 206 -8.26 7.04 5.50
CA LEU A 206 -9.53 6.37 5.70
C LEU A 206 -10.70 7.34 5.55
N VAL A 207 -11.80 6.83 5.00
CA VAL A 207 -13.11 7.48 4.94
C VAL A 207 -14.19 6.53 5.43
N ASP A 208 -14.31 5.35 4.82
CA ASP A 208 -15.36 4.37 5.11
C ASP A 208 -14.78 3.14 5.85
N THR A 209 -13.59 2.68 5.45
CA THR A 209 -12.95 1.51 6.04
C THR A 209 -12.60 1.77 7.53
N PRO A 210 -12.89 0.83 8.46
CA PRO A 210 -12.69 1.03 9.89
C PRO A 210 -11.22 1.08 10.31
N CYS A 211 -10.35 0.27 9.70
CA CYS A 211 -8.92 0.28 10.00
C CYS A 211 -8.07 -0.34 8.88
N ILE A 212 -6.81 0.08 8.78
CA ILE A 212 -5.81 -0.43 7.81
C ILE A 212 -4.45 -0.57 8.48
N LEU A 213 -3.54 -1.32 7.85
CA LEU A 213 -2.15 -1.46 8.29
C LEU A 213 -1.20 -0.73 7.36
N VAL A 214 -0.47 0.23 7.94
CA VAL A 214 0.54 1.02 7.24
C VAL A 214 1.94 0.52 7.62
N THR A 215 2.84 0.50 6.65
CA THR A 215 4.26 0.17 6.87
C THR A 215 5.09 1.44 7.06
N ALA A 216 6.20 1.35 7.79
CA ALA A 216 7.13 2.47 7.89
C ALA A 216 7.60 3.00 6.51
N GLU A 217 7.94 4.28 6.43
CA GLU A 217 8.36 4.97 5.19
C GLU A 217 9.49 4.21 4.45
N TRP A 218 10.48 3.73 5.20
CA TRP A 218 11.65 3.01 4.67
C TRP A 218 11.51 1.48 4.72
N GLY A 219 10.40 0.96 5.26
CA GLY A 219 10.12 -0.47 5.36
C GLY A 219 9.66 -1.09 4.04
N TRP A 220 9.49 -2.41 4.02
CA TRP A 220 8.83 -3.10 2.91
C TRP A 220 7.33 -2.88 2.93
N THR A 221 6.76 -2.67 1.75
CA THR A 221 5.31 -2.76 1.55
C THR A 221 4.82 -4.20 1.74
N ALA A 222 3.50 -4.40 1.76
CA ALA A 222 2.91 -5.73 1.77
C ALA A 222 3.33 -6.55 0.53
N THR A 223 3.24 -5.92 -0.65
CA THR A 223 3.65 -6.50 -1.93
C THR A 223 5.13 -6.88 -1.93
N MET A 224 6.03 -6.00 -1.46
CA MET A 224 7.45 -6.31 -1.37
C MET A 224 7.72 -7.45 -0.39
N SER A 225 7.02 -7.47 0.76
CA SER A 225 7.15 -8.55 1.75
C SER A 225 6.78 -9.91 1.14
N LYS A 226 5.70 -9.97 0.35
CA LYS A 226 5.28 -11.17 -0.39
C LYS A 226 6.33 -11.59 -1.41
N ILE A 227 6.82 -10.66 -2.24
CA ILE A 227 7.90 -10.93 -3.22
C ILE A 227 9.12 -11.53 -2.53
N MET A 228 9.54 -10.93 -1.42
CA MET A 228 10.75 -11.35 -0.70
C MET A 228 10.58 -12.70 -0.01
N LYS A 229 9.40 -12.98 0.56
CA LYS A 229 9.09 -14.29 1.17
C LYS A 229 9.12 -15.44 0.15
N HIS A 230 8.77 -15.16 -1.10
CA HIS A 230 8.84 -16.13 -2.19
C HIS A 230 10.24 -16.26 -2.83
N GLN A 231 11.20 -15.40 -2.49
CA GLN A 231 12.58 -15.50 -2.97
C GLN A 231 13.42 -16.39 -2.04
N ALA A 232 13.66 -17.62 -2.49
CA ALA A 232 14.34 -18.69 -1.72
C ALA A 232 15.83 -18.45 -1.37
N LEU A 233 16.43 -17.32 -1.74
CA LEU A 233 17.89 -17.08 -1.69
C LEU A 233 18.32 -15.98 -0.71
N ARG A 234 17.46 -15.54 0.22
CA ARG A 234 17.78 -14.41 1.10
C ARG A 234 18.15 -14.84 2.52
N ASP A 235 19.09 -14.11 3.10
CA ASP A 235 19.46 -14.13 4.51
C ASP A 235 18.27 -13.61 5.36
N ASP A 236 17.71 -14.48 6.21
CA ASP A 236 16.49 -14.26 7.02
C ASP A 236 16.58 -13.00 7.90
N THR A 237 17.79 -12.60 8.27
CA THR A 237 18.06 -11.49 9.19
C THR A 237 17.66 -10.13 8.61
N LEU A 238 17.98 -9.86 7.34
CA LEU A 238 17.62 -8.60 6.68
C LEU A 238 16.13 -8.57 6.30
N GLY A 239 15.52 -9.75 6.13
CA GLY A 239 14.08 -9.91 5.96
C GLY A 239 13.29 -9.50 7.20
N SER A 240 13.71 -9.94 8.38
CA SER A 240 13.03 -9.62 9.64
C SER A 240 13.07 -8.13 10.00
N VAL A 241 14.16 -7.42 9.70
CA VAL A 241 14.30 -5.98 10.00
C VAL A 241 13.50 -5.14 9.03
N MET A 242 13.51 -5.49 7.74
CA MET A 242 12.85 -4.70 6.69
C MET A 242 11.37 -5.00 6.53
N ALA A 243 10.92 -6.22 6.87
CA ALA A 243 9.50 -6.55 6.94
C ALA A 243 8.76 -5.67 7.95
N GLY A 244 9.48 -5.18 8.97
CA GLY A 244 9.08 -4.12 9.89
C GLY A 244 7.82 -4.41 10.71
N LYS A 245 7.70 -3.78 11.88
CA LYS A 245 6.40 -3.77 12.56
C LYS A 245 5.46 -2.82 11.81
N LYS A 246 4.16 -3.11 11.85
CA LYS A 246 3.12 -2.38 11.10
C LYS A 246 2.37 -1.46 12.04
N THR A 247 1.94 -0.30 11.56
CA THR A 247 1.11 0.61 12.35
C THR A 247 -0.35 0.40 11.97
N LEU A 248 -1.20 0.10 12.95
CA LEU A 248 -2.65 0.03 12.75
C LEU A 248 -3.22 1.44 12.79
N GLU A 249 -3.85 1.85 11.69
CA GLU A 249 -4.56 3.11 11.59
C GLU A 249 -6.06 2.89 11.74
N LEU A 250 -6.70 3.65 12.63
CA LEU A 250 -8.13 3.58 12.91
C LEU A 250 -8.87 4.74 12.28
N ASN A 251 -10.04 4.48 11.71
CA ASN A 251 -10.92 5.50 11.19
C ASN A 251 -11.83 6.04 12.31
N PRO A 252 -11.64 7.29 12.76
CA PRO A 252 -12.44 7.87 13.85
C PRO A 252 -13.90 8.12 13.45
N ASP A 253 -14.19 8.17 12.15
CA ASP A 253 -15.53 8.44 11.62
C ASP A 253 -16.34 7.16 11.43
N SER A 254 -15.71 5.98 11.56
CA SER A 254 -16.40 4.69 11.46
C SER A 254 -17.22 4.41 12.72
N SER A 255 -18.48 4.01 12.54
CA SER A 255 -19.38 3.62 13.63
C SER A 255 -18.80 2.47 14.48
N ILE A 256 -18.08 1.53 13.86
CA ILE A 256 -17.43 0.42 14.55
C ILE A 256 -16.39 0.96 15.56
N ILE A 257 -15.56 1.91 15.14
CA ILE A 257 -14.48 2.46 15.96
C ILE A 257 -15.04 3.36 17.06
N GLN A 258 -16.11 4.12 16.76
CA GLN A 258 -16.83 4.92 17.76
C GLN A 258 -17.47 4.06 18.86
N ASN A 259 -18.13 2.97 18.47
CA ASN A 259 -18.74 2.03 19.42
C ASN A 259 -17.69 1.30 20.26
N LEU A 260 -16.55 0.93 19.66
CA LEU A 260 -15.44 0.35 20.44
C LEU A 260 -14.85 1.33 21.45
N ALA A 261 -14.78 2.61 21.11
CA ALA A 261 -14.31 3.64 22.02
C ALA A 261 -15.25 3.84 23.22
N SER A 262 -16.57 3.85 23.00
CA SER A 262 -17.55 4.01 24.10
C SER A 262 -17.59 2.79 25.02
N LYS A 263 -17.47 1.58 24.47
CA LYS A 263 -17.49 0.32 25.23
C LYS A 263 -16.27 0.10 26.11
N LEU A 264 -15.15 0.79 25.84
CA LEU A 264 -13.93 0.71 26.63
C LEU A 264 -14.04 1.46 27.99
N ASP A 265 -15.10 2.23 28.19
CA ASP A 265 -15.36 2.89 29.47
C ASP A 265 -16.05 1.95 30.49
N ASP A 266 -16.60 0.81 30.04
CA ASP A 266 -17.22 -0.21 30.88
C ASP A 266 -16.30 -1.44 31.05
N ASP A 267 -15.81 -1.66 32.28
CA ASP A 267 -14.79 -2.69 32.60
C ASP A 267 -15.23 -4.14 32.28
N ALA A 268 -16.53 -4.40 32.23
CA ALA A 268 -17.10 -5.72 31.93
C ALA A 268 -17.01 -6.11 30.45
N GLU A 269 -16.85 -5.14 29.54
CA GLU A 269 -16.83 -5.39 28.08
C GLU A 269 -15.43 -5.53 27.48
N ASN A 270 -14.37 -5.43 28.30
CA ASN A 270 -12.98 -5.51 27.86
C ASN A 270 -12.68 -6.77 27.05
N LEU A 271 -13.28 -7.92 27.38
CA LEU A 271 -13.00 -9.14 26.64
C LEU A 271 -13.61 -9.14 25.23
N TYR A 272 -14.82 -8.60 25.10
CA TYR A 272 -15.45 -8.39 23.80
C TYR A 272 -14.63 -7.41 22.94
N VAL A 273 -14.19 -6.29 23.52
CA VAL A 273 -13.34 -5.32 22.82
C VAL A 273 -12.01 -5.94 22.36
N LYS A 274 -11.40 -6.82 23.17
CA LYS A 274 -10.19 -7.57 22.82
C LYS A 274 -10.39 -8.48 21.60
N ASP A 275 -11.50 -9.22 21.56
CA ASP A 275 -11.77 -10.14 20.46
C ASP A 275 -12.10 -9.42 19.15
N ILE A 276 -12.90 -8.35 19.22
CA ILE A 276 -13.17 -7.50 18.07
C ILE A 276 -11.88 -6.80 17.60
N THR A 277 -11.04 -6.33 18.51
CA THR A 277 -9.73 -5.74 18.17
C THR A 277 -8.87 -6.71 17.36
N THR A 278 -8.82 -7.98 17.79
CA THR A 278 -8.03 -9.00 17.09
C THR A 278 -8.62 -9.31 15.71
N LEU A 279 -9.95 -9.41 15.60
CA LEU A 279 -10.60 -9.64 14.32
C LEU A 279 -10.43 -8.47 13.34
N LEU A 280 -10.56 -7.23 13.82
CA LEU A 280 -10.32 -6.03 13.03
C LEU A 280 -8.88 -5.99 12.52
N PHE A 281 -7.91 -6.34 13.37
CA PHE A 281 -6.52 -6.45 12.96
C PHE A 281 -6.31 -7.52 11.88
N GLU A 282 -6.89 -8.71 12.03
CA GLU A 282 -6.78 -9.79 11.04
C GLU A 282 -7.47 -9.43 9.71
N THR A 283 -8.58 -8.72 9.77
CA THR A 283 -9.27 -8.19 8.59
C THR A 283 -8.44 -7.09 7.90
N ALA A 284 -7.83 -6.20 8.68
CA ALA A 284 -6.94 -5.16 8.18
C ALA A 284 -5.68 -5.74 7.53
N LEU A 285 -5.16 -6.88 8.01
CA LEU A 285 -4.05 -7.60 7.33
C LEU A 285 -4.45 -7.96 5.90
N ILE A 286 -5.61 -8.60 5.71
CA ILE A 286 -6.09 -9.01 4.39
C ILE A 286 -6.27 -7.78 3.49
N GLN A 287 -7.01 -6.78 3.96
CA GLN A 287 -7.32 -5.58 3.18
C GLN A 287 -6.06 -4.77 2.82
N SER A 288 -5.03 -4.84 3.67
CA SER A 288 -3.75 -4.16 3.43
C SER A 288 -2.75 -5.00 2.62
N GLY A 289 -3.16 -6.19 2.16
CA GLY A 289 -2.36 -7.08 1.30
C GLY A 289 -1.35 -7.96 2.02
N PHE A 290 -1.46 -8.12 3.35
CA PHE A 290 -0.61 -9.00 4.15
C PHE A 290 -1.22 -10.40 4.29
N ASP A 291 -0.34 -11.40 4.43
CA ASP A 291 -0.75 -12.76 4.76
C ASP A 291 -1.20 -12.85 6.22
N ILE A 292 -2.23 -13.67 6.48
CA ILE A 292 -2.56 -14.14 7.83
C ILE A 292 -1.67 -15.34 8.14
N GLU A 293 -0.96 -15.29 9.26
CA GLU A 293 -0.07 -16.38 9.71
C GLU A 293 -0.85 -17.63 10.13
N ASP A 294 -1.90 -17.45 10.96
CA ASP A 294 -2.75 -18.54 11.46
C ASP A 294 -4.18 -18.44 10.91
N THR A 295 -4.36 -18.99 9.71
CA THR A 295 -5.67 -19.04 9.04
C THR A 295 -6.69 -19.90 9.78
N ALA A 296 -6.26 -20.88 10.58
CA ALA A 296 -7.16 -21.76 11.31
C ALA A 296 -7.79 -21.04 12.51
N THR A 297 -6.99 -20.26 13.26
CA THR A 297 -7.50 -19.46 14.39
C THR A 297 -8.40 -18.33 13.90
N PHE A 298 -8.06 -17.68 12.78
CA PHE A 298 -8.93 -16.69 12.14
C PHE A 298 -10.29 -17.28 11.75
N ALA A 299 -10.31 -18.44 11.07
CA ALA A 299 -11.55 -19.11 10.69
C ALA A 299 -12.41 -19.48 11.92
N LYS A 300 -11.78 -19.99 12.99
CA LYS A 300 -12.49 -20.28 14.25
C LYS A 300 -13.14 -19.04 14.86
N ARG A 301 -12.46 -17.89 14.81
CA ARG A 301 -12.97 -16.59 15.31
C ARG A 301 -14.18 -16.13 14.50
N ILE A 302 -14.12 -16.21 13.17
CA ILE A 302 -15.28 -15.91 12.31
C ILE A 302 -16.45 -16.84 12.63
N HIS A 303 -16.22 -18.15 12.73
CA HIS A 303 -17.29 -19.11 13.07
C HIS A 303 -17.88 -18.86 14.46
N ALA A 304 -17.10 -18.37 15.42
CA ALA A 304 -17.61 -17.96 16.73
C ALA A 304 -18.52 -16.73 16.62
N MET A 305 -18.10 -15.70 15.89
CA MET A 305 -18.91 -14.49 15.65
C MET A 305 -20.23 -14.80 14.94
N VAL A 306 -20.19 -15.65 13.90
CA VAL A 306 -21.40 -16.06 13.17
C VAL A 306 -22.38 -16.78 14.09
N ARG A 307 -21.89 -17.68 14.96
CA ARG A 307 -22.74 -18.38 15.94
C ARG A 307 -23.42 -17.42 16.91
N VAL A 308 -22.67 -16.47 17.47
CA VAL A 308 -23.22 -15.42 18.34
C VAL A 308 -24.28 -14.59 17.60
N SER A 309 -24.01 -14.20 16.34
CA SER A 309 -24.97 -13.42 15.54
C SER A 309 -26.27 -14.17 15.20
N LEU A 310 -26.23 -15.50 15.20
CA LEU A 310 -27.39 -16.36 14.94
C LEU A 310 -28.13 -16.77 16.21
N GLY A 311 -27.67 -16.36 17.40
CA GLY A 311 -28.26 -16.72 18.69
C GLY A 311 -28.08 -18.20 19.05
N ASP A 312 -27.09 -18.89 18.47
CA ASP A 312 -26.82 -20.31 18.77
C ASP A 312 -25.88 -20.43 19.98
N ASP A 313 -26.48 -20.41 21.18
CA ASP A 313 -25.79 -20.63 22.46
C ASP A 313 -25.43 -22.09 22.73
N THR A 314 -25.70 -23.01 21.80
CA THR A 314 -25.58 -24.46 22.05
C THR A 314 -24.30 -25.09 21.53
N ALA A 315 -23.14 -24.64 22.04
CA ALA A 315 -21.97 -25.51 22.20
C ALA A 315 -20.92 -24.87 23.12
N ALA A 316 -20.88 -25.32 24.37
CA ALA A 316 -19.74 -25.12 25.25
C ALA A 316 -18.44 -25.58 24.56
N ALA A 317 -17.56 -24.63 24.27
CA ALA A 317 -16.14 -24.84 24.01
C ALA A 317 -15.37 -23.71 24.70
N PRO A 318 -14.28 -24.06 25.40
CA PRO A 318 -14.23 -23.98 26.85
C PRO A 318 -14.69 -22.63 27.41
N ALA A 319 -15.54 -22.69 28.42
CA ALA A 319 -15.95 -21.54 29.22
C ALA A 319 -14.74 -20.89 29.89
N SER A 320 -14.17 -19.88 29.24
CA SER A 320 -13.42 -18.82 29.91
C SER A 320 -13.38 -17.48 29.17
N ASP A 321 -13.92 -17.35 27.94
CA ASP A 321 -13.60 -16.14 27.16
C ASP A 321 -14.73 -15.50 26.32
N LEU A 322 -16.02 -15.55 26.69
CA LEU A 322 -17.04 -14.70 26.05
C LEU A 322 -18.02 -14.13 27.08
N PRO A 323 -18.23 -12.79 27.16
CA PRO A 323 -19.30 -12.22 27.97
C PRO A 323 -20.64 -12.37 27.24
N ALA A 324 -21.69 -12.66 28.01
CA ALA A 324 -23.06 -12.72 27.53
C ALA A 324 -23.55 -11.31 27.13
N LEU A 325 -24.35 -11.23 26.07
CA LEU A 325 -25.04 -10.00 25.67
C LEU A 325 -26.29 -9.84 26.55
N GLU A 326 -26.47 -8.69 27.21
CA GLU A 326 -27.74 -8.36 27.86
C GLU A 326 -28.76 -7.92 26.79
N GLU A 327 -29.94 -8.54 26.82
CA GLU A 327 -31.10 -8.17 26.02
C GLU A 327 -31.66 -6.82 26.52
N CYS A 328 -31.62 -5.79 25.68
CA CYS A 328 -32.38 -4.56 25.91
C CYS A 328 -33.86 -4.84 25.66
N HIS A 329 -34.60 -5.20 26.71
CA HIS A 329 -36.06 -5.25 26.70
C HIS A 329 -36.62 -3.85 27.01
N ASP A 330 -37.03 -3.11 25.97
CA ASP A 330 -38.03 -2.04 26.09
C ASP A 330 -39.34 -2.60 25.49
N GLU A 331 -40.17 -3.25 26.31
CA GLU A 331 -41.57 -3.50 25.98
C GLU A 331 -42.42 -2.37 26.57
N GLU A 332 -42.93 -1.50 25.70
CA GLU A 332 -44.04 -0.61 26.03
C GLU A 332 -45.32 -1.44 26.18
N ASP A 333 -45.82 -1.57 27.41
CA ASP A 333 -47.14 -2.12 27.73
C ASP A 333 -48.25 -1.32 27.00
N VAL A 334 -48.96 -1.98 26.10
CA VAL A 334 -50.26 -1.50 25.60
C VAL A 334 -51.36 -2.25 26.36
N ASP A 335 -51.90 -1.60 27.38
CA ASP A 335 -53.09 -2.04 28.10
C ASP A 335 -54.31 -2.08 27.15
N GLU A 336 -54.90 -3.26 26.97
CA GLU A 336 -56.27 -3.44 26.46
C GLU A 336 -57.27 -2.99 27.53
N VAL A 337 -58.16 -2.06 27.17
CA VAL A 337 -59.31 -1.64 27.96
C VAL A 337 -60.55 -2.38 27.45
N ASP A 338 -61.28 -3.01 28.37
CA ASP A 338 -62.63 -3.59 28.22
C ASP A 338 -63.65 -2.64 27.57
#